data_AF-A0A667ZGT9-F1
#
_entry.id   AF-A0A667ZGT9-F1
#
_cell.length_a   1.000
_cell.length_b   1.000
_cell.length_c   1.000
_cell.angle_alpha   90.00
_cell.angle_beta   90.00
_cell.angle_gamma   90.00
#
_symmetry.space_group_name_H-M   'P 1'
#
loop_
_entity.id
_entity.type
_entity.pdbx_description
1 polymer ?
#
loop_
_entity_poly.entity_id
_entity_poly.type
_entity_poly.pdbx_seq_one_letter_code
_entity_poly.pdbx_strand_id
1 'polypeptide(L)'
;LPFHQGRALLRNALYKLGVSYFSPFNPKPPPSRSKNPPSGLERPRREAELWRRPETPPTLRLGGRGFSFQRGRWAARRERRAADVEALQRRNRRLKAENRRLRLEVDVLVDMMTDMKLEAETASSAAGTRPRPRK
;
A
#
# COMPACT_ATOMS: atom_id res chain seq x y z
N LEU A 1 -38.75 -31.79 -36.53
CA LEU A 1 -37.30 -31.46 -36.57
C LEU A 1 -36.51 -32.66 -37.13
N PRO A 2 -36.39 -32.77 -38.47
CA PRO A 2 -35.91 -33.96 -39.18
C PRO A 2 -34.38 -33.97 -39.43
N PHE A 3 -33.60 -33.32 -38.56
CA PHE A 3 -32.19 -33.00 -38.86
C PHE A 3 -31.18 -34.09 -38.45
N HIS A 4 -31.60 -35.16 -37.78
CA HIS A 4 -30.69 -36.21 -37.30
C HIS A 4 -30.53 -37.38 -38.28
N GLN A 5 -31.54 -37.69 -39.10
CA GLN A 5 -31.49 -38.81 -40.05
C GLN A 5 -30.64 -38.48 -41.30
N GLY A 6 -30.66 -37.22 -41.77
CA GLY A 6 -29.87 -36.78 -42.94
C GLY A 6 -28.35 -36.77 -42.70
N ARG A 7 -27.90 -36.54 -41.46
CA ARG A 7 -26.47 -36.48 -41.11
C ARG A 7 -25.77 -37.84 -41.17
N ALA A 8 -26.48 -38.91 -40.85
CA ALA A 8 -25.93 -40.27 -40.92
C ALA A 8 -25.77 -40.75 -42.36
N LEU A 9 -26.74 -40.41 -43.23
CA LEU A 9 -26.71 -40.79 -44.64
C LEU A 9 -25.60 -40.05 -45.41
N LEU A 10 -25.39 -38.76 -45.12
CA LEU A 10 -24.30 -37.98 -45.72
C LEU A 10 -22.90 -38.49 -45.32
N ARG A 11 -22.71 -38.99 -44.09
CA ARG A 11 -21.43 -39.61 -43.67
C ARG A 11 -21.11 -40.86 -44.49
N ASN A 12 -22.08 -41.74 -44.69
CA ASN A 12 -21.86 -42.98 -45.43
C ASN A 12 -21.60 -42.75 -46.93
N ALA A 13 -22.19 -41.71 -47.52
CA ALA A 13 -21.93 -41.32 -48.90
C ALA A 13 -20.52 -40.72 -49.09
N LEU A 14 -20.07 -39.89 -48.13
CA LEU A 14 -18.75 -39.24 -48.20
C LEU A 14 -17.59 -40.22 -47.96
N TYR A 15 -17.76 -41.24 -47.13
CA TYR A 15 -16.76 -42.31 -46.94
C TYR A 15 -16.53 -43.14 -48.22
N LYS A 16 -17.57 -43.34 -49.06
CA LYS A 16 -17.44 -44.03 -50.34
C LYS A 16 -16.72 -43.21 -51.42
N LEU A 17 -16.62 -41.89 -51.25
CA LEU A 17 -15.98 -40.97 -52.19
C LEU A 17 -14.55 -40.56 -51.77
N GLY A 18 -14.00 -41.17 -50.71
CA GLY A 18 -12.63 -40.90 -50.26
C GLY A 18 -12.39 -39.52 -49.64
N VAL A 19 -13.43 -38.74 -49.36
CA VAL A 19 -13.30 -37.39 -48.79
C VAL A 19 -13.34 -37.48 -47.27
N SER A 20 -12.17 -37.53 -46.64
CA SER A 20 -12.01 -37.45 -45.18
C SER A 20 -12.25 -36.02 -44.70
N TYR A 21 -13.50 -35.69 -44.35
CA TYR A 21 -13.77 -34.46 -43.59
C TYR A 21 -13.24 -34.61 -42.15
N PHE A 22 -12.25 -33.79 -41.83
CA PHE A 22 -11.78 -33.43 -40.49
C PHE A 22 -12.90 -33.50 -39.44
N SER A 23 -12.74 -34.33 -38.41
CA SER A 23 -13.56 -34.25 -37.20
C SER A 23 -12.85 -33.33 -36.18
N PRO A 24 -13.32 -32.08 -35.97
CA PRO A 24 -12.72 -31.19 -34.99
C PRO A 24 -13.16 -31.67 -33.60
N PHE A 25 -12.20 -32.10 -32.79
CA PHE A 25 -12.28 -32.27 -31.34
C PHE A 25 -13.63 -32.78 -30.77
N ASN A 26 -13.74 -34.09 -30.54
CA ASN A 26 -14.78 -34.70 -29.72
C ASN A 26 -14.22 -35.11 -28.35
N PRO A 27 -14.16 -34.19 -27.35
CA PRO A 27 -13.72 -34.57 -26.02
C PRO A 27 -14.75 -35.50 -25.38
N LYS A 28 -14.29 -36.58 -24.75
CA LYS A 28 -15.16 -37.44 -23.94
C LYS A 28 -15.76 -36.61 -22.80
N PRO A 29 -17.05 -36.77 -22.47
CA PRO A 29 -17.64 -36.09 -21.32
C PRO A 29 -16.88 -36.49 -20.06
N PRO A 30 -16.55 -35.54 -19.17
CA PRO A 30 -15.83 -35.85 -17.94
C PRO A 30 -16.68 -36.80 -17.07
N PRO A 31 -16.05 -37.68 -16.27
CA PRO A 31 -16.76 -38.60 -15.40
C PRO A 31 -17.70 -37.83 -14.46
N SER A 32 -18.88 -38.42 -14.21
CA SER A 32 -19.86 -37.85 -13.28
C SER A 32 -19.23 -37.68 -11.90
N ARG A 33 -19.16 -36.43 -11.42
CA ARG A 33 -18.61 -36.11 -10.10
C ARG A 33 -19.50 -36.77 -9.04
N SER A 34 -18.96 -37.72 -8.28
CA SER A 34 -19.65 -38.33 -7.15
C SER A 34 -20.22 -37.25 -6.23
N LYS A 35 -21.49 -37.38 -5.86
CA LYS A 35 -22.17 -36.47 -4.91
C LYS A 35 -21.62 -36.59 -3.49
N ASN A 36 -20.87 -37.65 -3.22
CA ASN A 36 -20.24 -37.87 -1.92
C ASN A 36 -18.86 -37.21 -1.94
N PRO A 37 -18.58 -36.26 -1.02
CA PRO A 37 -17.22 -35.76 -0.87
C PRO A 37 -16.29 -36.95 -0.55
N PRO A 38 -15.03 -36.95 -1.03
CA PRO A 38 -14.08 -38.00 -0.70
C PRO A 38 -13.95 -38.09 0.82
N SER A 39 -14.04 -39.31 1.35
CA SER A 39 -14.14 -39.67 2.78
C SER A 39 -12.91 -39.31 3.64
N GLY A 40 -11.98 -38.50 3.11
CA GLY A 40 -10.82 -37.97 3.81
C GLY A 40 -10.78 -36.44 3.90
N LEU A 41 -11.84 -35.75 3.49
CA LEU A 41 -11.95 -34.30 3.65
C LEU A 41 -12.76 -33.97 4.91
N GLU A 42 -12.06 -33.95 6.04
CA GLU A 42 -12.51 -33.34 7.30
C GLU A 42 -12.82 -31.85 7.08
N ARG A 43 -14.03 -31.56 6.59
CA ARG A 43 -14.59 -30.21 6.39
C ARG A 43 -14.37 -29.26 7.59
N PRO A 44 -14.64 -29.66 8.85
CA PRO A 44 -14.54 -28.74 9.97
C PRO A 44 -13.10 -28.31 10.30
N ARG A 45 -12.09 -29.14 9.96
CA ARG A 45 -10.68 -28.79 10.17
C ARG A 45 -10.21 -27.66 9.25
N ARG A 46 -10.71 -27.63 8.00
CA ARG A 46 -10.32 -26.61 7.01
C ARG A 46 -10.91 -25.24 7.29
N GLU A 47 -12.13 -25.16 7.82
CA GLU A 47 -12.74 -23.87 8.17
C GLU A 47 -11.95 -23.21 9.31
N ALA A 48 -11.52 -23.98 10.32
CA ALA A 48 -10.67 -23.48 11.39
C ALA A 48 -9.29 -22.97 10.89
N GLU A 49 -8.76 -23.52 9.80
CA GLU A 49 -7.50 -23.08 9.17
C GLU A 49 -7.68 -21.88 8.24
N LEU A 50 -8.77 -21.82 7.48
CA LEU A 50 -9.09 -20.72 6.54
C LEU A 50 -9.45 -19.42 7.26
N TRP A 51 -10.09 -19.51 8.44
CA TRP A 51 -10.47 -18.35 9.24
C TRP A 51 -9.42 -17.98 10.30
N ARG A 52 -8.35 -18.78 10.46
CA ARG A 52 -7.23 -18.40 11.32
C ARG A 52 -6.51 -17.24 10.63
N ARG A 53 -6.72 -16.03 11.15
CA ARG A 53 -5.95 -14.85 10.73
C ARG A 53 -4.47 -15.20 10.88
N PRO A 54 -3.69 -15.22 9.79
CA PRO A 54 -2.27 -15.43 9.93
C PRO A 54 -1.71 -14.29 10.79
N GLU A 55 -0.91 -14.63 11.80
CA GLU A 55 -0.26 -13.65 12.68
C GLU A 55 0.60 -12.66 11.90
N THR A 56 1.09 -13.10 10.73
CA THR A 56 1.89 -12.30 9.82
C THR A 56 1.09 -11.93 8.56
N PRO A 57 1.11 -10.66 8.12
CA PRO A 57 0.46 -10.27 6.88
C PRO A 57 1.05 -11.00 5.66
N PRO A 58 0.24 -11.40 4.67
CA PRO A 58 0.74 -12.13 3.51
C PRO A 58 1.73 -11.28 2.70
N THR A 59 2.80 -11.92 2.24
CA THR A 59 3.88 -11.31 1.45
C THR A 59 3.93 -11.90 0.04
N LEU A 60 4.24 -11.07 -0.95
CA LEU A 60 4.32 -11.44 -2.36
C LEU A 60 5.64 -10.91 -2.95
N ARG A 61 6.31 -11.66 -3.83
CA ARG A 61 7.49 -11.17 -4.58
C ARG A 61 7.14 -11.16 -6.07
N LEU A 62 7.19 -10.00 -6.71
CA LEU A 62 6.98 -9.83 -8.15
C LEU A 62 8.19 -9.09 -8.74
N GLY A 63 8.84 -9.66 -9.76
CA GLY A 63 9.99 -9.04 -10.43
C GLY A 63 11.13 -8.66 -9.48
N GLY A 64 11.42 -9.51 -8.49
CA GLY A 64 12.44 -9.26 -7.47
C GLY A 64 12.06 -8.25 -6.37
N ARG A 65 10.90 -7.59 -6.48
CA ARG A 65 10.39 -6.64 -5.46
C ARG A 65 9.44 -7.36 -4.50
N GLY A 66 9.65 -7.16 -3.20
CA GLY A 66 8.74 -7.64 -2.16
C GLY A 66 7.53 -6.72 -1.99
N PHE A 67 6.38 -7.30 -1.66
CA PHE A 67 5.12 -6.63 -1.33
C PHE A 67 4.55 -7.28 -0.07
N SER A 68 3.87 -6.50 0.76
CA SER A 68 3.14 -6.96 1.94
C SER A 68 1.72 -6.43 1.90
N PHE A 69 0.74 -7.26 2.24
CA PHE A 69 -0.64 -6.84 2.33
C PHE A 69 -0.89 -6.05 3.61
N GLN A 70 -1.21 -4.77 3.49
CA GLN A 70 -1.45 -3.87 4.63
C GLN A 70 -2.68 -3.02 4.35
N ARG A 71 -3.61 -2.92 5.32
CA ARG A 71 -4.82 -2.07 5.21
C ARG A 71 -5.64 -2.32 3.93
N GLY A 72 -5.84 -3.59 3.56
CA GLY A 72 -6.65 -3.96 2.39
C GLY A 72 -5.99 -3.76 1.03
N ARG A 73 -4.71 -3.36 0.98
CA ARG A 73 -3.97 -3.13 -0.27
C ARG A 73 -2.57 -3.75 -0.23
N TRP A 74 -2.07 -4.13 -1.40
CA TRP A 74 -0.67 -4.52 -1.56
C TRP A 74 0.22 -3.28 -1.50
N ALA A 75 1.13 -3.22 -0.52
CA ALA A 75 2.12 -2.18 -0.40
C ALA A 75 3.50 -2.76 -0.73
N ALA A 76 4.30 -2.06 -1.54
CA ALA A 76 5.69 -2.43 -1.76
C ALA A 76 6.41 -2.53 -0.40
N ARG A 77 7.01 -3.69 -0.14
CA ARG A 77 7.80 -3.93 1.05
C ARG A 77 8.98 -2.99 0.97
N ARG A 78 8.97 -1.95 1.81
CA ARG A 78 10.13 -1.07 1.99
C ARG A 78 11.20 -1.87 2.73
N GLU A 79 11.97 -2.65 2.00
CA GLU A 79 13.27 -3.12 2.47
C GLU A 79 14.18 -1.90 2.54
N ARG A 80 14.06 -1.15 3.65
CA ARG A 80 14.99 -0.05 3.92
C ARG A 80 16.36 -0.68 4.06
N ARG A 81 17.27 -0.39 3.14
CA ARG A 81 18.65 -0.84 3.27
C ARG A 81 19.22 -0.20 4.54
N ALA A 82 20.01 -0.94 5.32
CA ALA A 82 20.59 -0.43 6.56
C ALA A 82 21.32 0.91 6.35
N ALA A 83 22.02 1.05 5.21
CA ALA A 83 22.67 2.29 4.77
C ALA A 83 21.70 3.48 4.63
N ASP A 84 20.48 3.27 4.10
CA ASP A 84 19.47 4.33 3.96
C ASP A 84 18.95 4.77 5.33
N VAL A 85 18.80 3.84 6.27
CA VAL A 85 18.40 4.13 7.65
C VAL A 85 19.47 4.97 8.35
N GLU A 86 20.74 4.60 8.22
CA GLU A 86 21.84 5.37 8.80
C GLU A 86 21.98 6.77 8.19
N ALA A 87 21.84 6.91 6.87
CA ALA A 87 21.84 8.21 6.20
C ALA A 87 20.69 9.10 6.69
N LEU A 88 19.49 8.54 6.82
CA LEU A 88 18.32 9.24 7.35
C LEU A 88 18.50 9.62 8.83
N GLN A 89 19.09 8.76 9.65
CA GLN A 89 19.39 9.05 11.04
C GLN A 89 20.41 10.19 11.18
N ARG A 90 21.49 10.17 10.40
CA ARG A 90 22.47 11.26 10.35
C ARG A 90 21.82 12.59 9.97
N ARG A 91 21.00 12.58 8.91
CA ARG A 91 20.24 13.78 8.49
C ARG A 91 19.29 14.27 9.58
N ASN A 92 18.58 13.37 10.26
CA ASN A 92 17.67 13.74 11.34
C ASN A 92 18.41 14.37 12.53
N ARG A 93 19.58 13.83 12.92
CA ARG A 93 20.43 14.41 13.97
C ARG A 93 20.90 15.82 13.61
N ARG A 94 21.36 16.03 12.37
CA ARG A 94 21.75 17.35 11.87
C ARG A 94 20.59 18.35 11.94
N LEU A 95 19.42 17.97 11.43
CA LEU A 95 18.23 18.84 11.44
C LEU A 95 17.76 19.15 12.86
N LYS A 96 17.88 18.21 13.81
CA LYS A 96 17.57 18.45 15.23
C LYS A 96 18.54 19.42 15.89
N ALA A 97 19.82 19.40 15.52
CA ALA A 97 20.80 20.35 16.03
C ALA A 97 20.52 21.76 15.48
N GLU A 98 20.27 21.86 14.18
CA GLU A 98 19.90 23.12 13.52
C GLU A 98 18.60 23.70 14.09
N ASN A 99 17.57 22.87 14.27
CA ASN A 99 16.30 23.34 14.86
C ASN A 99 16.50 23.87 16.29
N ARG A 100 17.37 23.24 17.09
CA ARG A 100 17.72 23.74 18.42
C ARG A 100 18.44 25.09 18.36
N ARG A 101 19.38 25.26 17.44
CA ARG A 101 20.07 26.54 17.23
C ARG A 101 19.09 27.63 16.82
N LEU A 102 18.23 27.36 15.83
CA LEU A 102 17.24 28.31 15.34
C LEU A 102 16.26 28.75 16.43
N ARG A 103 15.86 27.83 17.32
CA ARG A 103 15.01 28.19 18.48
C ARG A 103 15.71 29.20 19.39
N LEU A 104 16.97 28.95 19.74
CA LEU A 104 17.75 29.87 20.58
C LEU A 104 17.96 31.23 19.89
N GLU A 105 18.22 31.25 18.59
CA GLU A 105 18.34 32.50 17.82
C GLU A 105 17.03 33.30 17.85
N VAL A 106 15.88 32.64 17.73
CA VAL A 106 14.57 33.28 17.83
C VAL A 106 14.32 33.82 19.23
N ASP A 107 14.60 33.03 20.27
CA ASP A 107 14.38 33.45 21.67
C ASP A 107 15.19 34.71 22.00
N VAL A 108 16.48 34.74 21.62
CA VAL A 108 17.35 35.91 21.81
C VAL A 108 16.84 37.13 21.05
N LEU A 109 16.40 36.96 19.80
CA LEU A 109 15.84 38.06 19.02
C LEU A 109 14.58 38.62 19.66
N VAL A 110 13.72 37.76 20.21
CA VAL A 110 12.52 38.18 20.94
C VAL A 110 12.90 38.98 22.18
N ASP A 111 13.85 38.50 22.99
CA ASP A 111 14.34 39.21 24.19
C ASP A 111 14.87 40.61 23.83
N MET A 112 15.72 40.69 22.79
CA MET A 112 16.25 41.97 22.30
C MET A 112 15.14 42.93 21.85
N MET A 113 14.15 42.43 21.13
CA MET A 113 13.03 43.25 20.67
C MET A 113 12.14 43.71 21.83
N THR A 114 11.96 42.88 22.86
CA THR A 114 11.20 43.28 24.06
C THR A 114 11.95 44.32 24.87
N ASP A 115 13.27 44.19 25.04
CA ASP A 115 14.10 45.17 25.74
C ASP A 115 14.06 46.52 25.01
N MET A 116 14.21 46.53 23.68
CA MET A 116 14.11 47.75 22.88
C MET A 116 12.74 48.44 23.02
N LYS A 117 11.66 47.67 23.09
CA LYS A 117 10.31 48.22 23.28
C LYS A 117 10.14 48.81 24.67
N LEU A 118 10.63 48.13 25.70
CA LEU A 118 10.60 48.62 27.08
C LEU A 118 11.39 49.94 27.20
N GLU A 119 12.59 50.01 26.63
CA GLU A 119 13.40 51.24 26.61
C GLU A 119 12.71 52.41 25.87
N ALA A 120 12.00 52.12 24.77
CA ALA A 120 11.23 53.13 24.06
C ALA A 120 10.06 53.67 24.91
N GLU A 121 9.38 52.79 25.66
CA GLU A 121 8.28 53.17 26.56
C GLU A 121 8.78 53.97 27.76
N THR A 122 9.89 53.56 28.40
CA THR A 122 10.50 54.30 29.51
C THR A 122 11.01 55.67 29.07
N ALA A 123 11.64 55.77 27.90
CA ALA A 123 12.09 57.05 27.34
C ALA A 123 10.91 57.99 27.01
N SER A 124 9.81 57.45 26.48
CA SER A 124 8.58 58.20 26.22
C SER A 124 7.93 58.72 27.52
N SER A 125 7.87 57.87 28.55
CA SER A 125 7.38 58.23 29.89
C SER A 125 8.24 59.32 30.54
N ALA A 126 9.57 59.21 30.46
CA ALA A 126 10.49 60.20 31.03
C ALA A 126 10.38 61.58 30.35
N ALA A 127 10.13 61.62 29.03
CA ALA A 127 9.94 62.86 28.29
C ALA A 127 8.66 63.63 28.71
N GLY A 128 7.65 62.94 29.26
CA GLY A 128 6.40 63.55 29.73
C GLY A 128 6.49 64.31 31.05
N THR A 129 7.59 64.18 31.81
CA THR A 129 7.68 64.67 33.21
C THR A 129 8.54 65.93 33.39
N ARG A 130 8.84 66.68 32.32
CA ARG A 130 9.62 67.93 32.46
C ARG A 130 8.80 69.00 33.22
N PRO A 131 9.28 69.49 34.39
CA PRO A 131 8.55 70.53 35.13
C PRO A 131 8.51 71.83 34.32
N ARG A 132 7.31 72.42 34.21
CA ARG A 132 7.12 73.72 33.54
C ARG A 132 7.95 74.79 34.25
N PRO A 133 8.67 75.66 33.52
CA PRO A 133 9.41 76.75 34.15
C PRO A 133 8.42 77.68 34.87
N ARG A 134 8.68 77.93 36.15
CA ARG A 134 7.92 78.93 36.93
C ARG A 134 8.27 80.32 36.36
N LYS A 135 7.21 81.06 36.02
CA LYS A 135 7.27 82.45 35.53
C LYS A 135 7.79 83.38 36.62
#